data_AF-A0A7W0NBL2-F1
#
_entry.id   AF-A0A7W0NBL2-F1
#
_cell.length_a   1.000
_cell.length_b   1.000
_cell.length_c   1.000
_cell.angle_alpha   90.00
_cell.angle_beta   90.00
_cell.angle_gamma   90.00
#
_symmetry.space_group_name_H-M   'P 1'
#
loop_
_entity.id
_entity.type
_entity.pdbx_description
1 polymer ?
#
loop_
_entity_poly.entity_id
_entity_poly.type
_entity_poly.pdbx_seq_one_letter_code
_entity_poly.pdbx_strand_id
1 'polypeptide(L)' 'MGPAPIPAAEADLWWEAVEKRDASFDAVFRTGVRTTGIYCRPACPARRPFRRNVVFFPDGPSAQRAGFRACLRCRPE' A
#
# COMPACT_ATOMS: atom_id res chain seq x y z
N MET A 1 -5.19 13.99 14.97
CA MET A 1 -5.50 12.55 15.03
C MET A 1 -4.68 11.85 13.94
N GLY A 2 -3.45 11.42 14.27
CA GLY A 2 -2.63 10.66 13.33
C GLY A 2 -3.25 9.27 13.14
N PRO A 3 -3.23 8.69 11.93
CA PRO A 3 -3.87 7.42 11.72
C PRO A 3 -3.18 6.34 12.56
N ALA A 4 -4.00 5.54 13.24
CA ALA A 4 -3.54 4.47 14.08
C ALA A 4 -2.72 3.46 13.25
N PRO A 5 -1.65 2.86 13.83
CA PRO A 5 -1.00 1.72 13.22
C PRO A 5 -2.02 0.61 13.01
N ILE A 6 -2.02 0.04 11.81
CA ILE A 6 -2.94 -1.02 11.41
C ILE A 6 -2.69 -2.25 12.30
N PRO A 7 -3.72 -2.86 12.89
CA PRO A 7 -3.60 -4.11 13.64
C PRO A 7 -2.90 -5.21 12.83
N ALA A 8 -2.06 -6.01 13.50
CA ALA A 8 -1.33 -7.09 12.83
C ALA A 8 -2.25 -8.13 12.14
N ALA A 9 -3.48 -8.29 12.64
CA ALA A 9 -4.50 -9.15 12.02
C ALA A 9 -4.92 -8.67 10.62
N GLU A 10 -4.94 -7.36 10.40
CA GLU A 10 -5.30 -6.77 9.10
C GLU A 10 -4.14 -6.83 8.10
N ALA A 11 -2.88 -6.89 8.58
CA ALA A 11 -1.71 -6.99 7.70
C ALA A 11 -1.69 -8.27 6.85
N ASP A 12 -2.31 -9.36 7.31
CA ASP A 12 -2.45 -10.59 6.52
C ASP A 12 -3.56 -10.49 5.48
N LEU A 13 -4.74 -9.99 5.88
CA LEU A 13 -5.86 -9.70 4.97
C LEU A 13 -5.46 -8.74 3.85
N TRP A 14 -4.71 -7.69 4.19
CA TRP A 14 -4.25 -6.69 3.23
C TRP A 14 -3.18 -7.25 2.31
N TRP A 15 -2.35 -8.15 2.82
CA TRP A 15 -1.41 -8.88 1.97
C TRP A 15 -2.15 -9.80 1.00
N GLU A 16 -3.13 -10.57 1.45
CA GLU A 16 -3.99 -11.38 0.58
C GLU A 16 -4.67 -10.56 -0.50
N ALA A 17 -5.22 -9.38 -0.16
CA ALA A 17 -5.84 -8.48 -1.13
C ALA A 17 -4.84 -7.99 -2.20
N VAL A 18 -3.57 -7.76 -1.81
CA VAL A 18 -2.48 -7.44 -2.75
C VAL A 18 -2.12 -8.64 -3.62
N GLU A 19 -2.14 -9.86 -3.07
CA GLU A 19 -1.90 -11.08 -3.83
C GLU A 19 -3.00 -11.34 -4.86
N LYS A 20 -4.26 -11.14 -4.45
CA LYS A 20 -5.47 -11.26 -5.28
C LYS A 20 -5.67 -10.08 -6.24
N ARG A 21 -4.95 -8.96 -6.02
CA ARG A 21 -5.09 -7.70 -6.76
C ARG A 21 -6.52 -7.13 -6.66
N ASP A 22 -7.12 -7.24 -5.49
CA ASP A 22 -8.47 -6.73 -5.24
C ASP A 22 -8.51 -5.20 -5.28
N ALA A 23 -9.16 -4.66 -6.31
CA ALA A 23 -9.38 -3.22 -6.46
C ALA A 23 -10.36 -2.64 -5.43
N SER A 24 -11.15 -3.49 -4.75
CA SER A 24 -12.04 -3.07 -3.66
C SER A 24 -11.27 -2.44 -2.49
N PHE A 25 -10.02 -2.86 -2.27
CA PHE A 25 -9.16 -2.30 -1.23
C PHE A 25 -8.41 -1.04 -1.66
N ASP A 26 -8.66 -0.57 -2.89
CA ASP A 26 -8.01 0.62 -3.40
C ASP A 26 -8.34 1.88 -2.61
N ALA A 27 -9.53 2.00 -2.03
CA ALA A 27 -9.84 3.12 -1.15
C ALA A 27 -9.50 2.83 0.32
N VAL A 28 -9.17 1.58 0.65
CA VAL A 28 -9.01 1.10 2.03
C VAL A 28 -7.58 1.27 2.53
N PHE A 29 -6.58 0.97 1.69
CA PHE A 29 -5.18 1.14 2.06
C PHE A 29 -4.28 1.40 0.84
N ARG A 30 -3.03 1.81 1.09
CA ARG A 30 -1.95 1.92 0.12
C ARG A 30 -0.79 1.04 0.54
N THR A 31 -0.13 0.42 -0.44
CA THR A 31 1.08 -0.37 -0.20
C THR A 31 2.31 0.45 -0.52
N GLY A 32 3.10 0.82 0.47
CA GLY A 32 4.42 1.39 0.30
C GLY A 32 5.49 0.32 0.13
N VAL A 33 6.38 0.49 -0.83
CA VAL A 33 7.52 -0.38 -1.05
C VAL A 33 8.77 0.32 -0.52
N ARG A 34 9.31 -0.18 0.60
CA ARG A 34 10.46 0.41 1.30
C ARG A 34 11.71 0.49 0.40
N THR A 35 11.88 -0.46 -0.50
CA THR A 35 13.06 -0.51 -1.38
C THR A 35 13.05 0.55 -2.47
N THR A 36 11.87 0.99 -2.93
CA THR A 36 11.75 1.99 -4.00
C THR A 36 11.26 3.35 -3.49
N GLY A 37 10.75 3.40 -2.26
CA GLY A 37 10.08 4.56 -1.68
C GLY A 37 8.78 4.91 -2.41
N ILE A 38 8.14 3.94 -3.09
CA ILE A 38 6.93 4.18 -3.89
C ILE A 38 5.73 3.55 -3.19
N TYR A 39 4.61 4.28 -3.10
CA TYR A 39 3.34 3.70 -2.70
C TYR A 39 2.42 3.42 -3.90
N CYS A 40 1.73 2.29 -3.85
CA CYS A 40 0.89 1.76 -4.91
C CYS A 40 -0.52 1.42 -4.40
N ARG A 41 -1.42 1.21 -5.36
CA ARG A 41 -2.72 0.57 -5.20
C ARG A 41 -2.53 -0.95 -4.98
N PRO A 42 -3.36 -1.66 -4.18
CA PRO A 42 -3.24 -3.11 -4.02
C PRO A 42 -3.47 -3.88 -5.33
N ALA A 43 -4.32 -3.35 -6.21
CA ALA A 43 -4.57 -3.91 -7.55
C ALA A 43 -3.47 -3.61 -8.59
N CYS A 44 -2.36 -2.99 -8.19
CA CYS A 44 -1.32 -2.55 -9.11
C CYS A 44 -0.71 -3.75 -9.87
N PRO A 45 -0.68 -3.73 -11.22
CA PRO A 45 -0.14 -4.84 -12.02
C PRO A 45 1.39 -4.97 -11.95
N ALA A 46 2.06 -4.06 -11.22
CA ALA A 46 3.49 -4.08 -11.02
C ALA A 46 3.99 -5.41 -10.42
N ARG A 47 5.27 -5.71 -10.63
CA ARG A 47 5.91 -6.91 -10.07
C ARG A 47 5.78 -6.87 -8.55
N ARG A 48 5.23 -7.94 -7.95
CA ARG A 48 5.00 -8.02 -6.50
C ARG A 48 6.33 -7.85 -5.77
N PRO A 49 6.46 -6.84 -4.89
CA PRO A 49 7.61 -6.73 -4.01
C PRO A 49 7.58 -7.84 -2.96
N PHE A 50 8.71 -8.12 -2.33
CA PHE A 50 8.73 -9.03 -1.18
C PHE A 50 7.92 -8.45 -0.02
N ARG A 51 7.05 -9.26 0.60
CA ARG A 51 6.22 -8.87 1.75
C ARG A 51 6.99 -8.12 2.84
N ARG A 52 8.22 -8.55 3.14
CA ARG A 52 9.12 -7.89 4.12
C ARG A 52 9.45 -6.43 3.81
N ASN A 53 9.41 -6.04 2.54
CA ASN A 53 9.69 -4.69 2.06
C ASN A 53 8.41 -3.88 1.82
N VAL A 54 7.24 -4.47 2.07
CA VAL A 54 5.95 -3.80 1.92
C VAL A 54 5.51 -3.28 3.27
N VAL A 55 5.10 -2.03 3.28
CA VAL A 55 4.46 -1.35 4.40
C VAL A 55 3.07 -0.94 3.96
N PHE A 56 2.13 -0.95 4.88
CA PHE A 56 0.76 -0.56 4.58
C PHE A 56 0.44 0.79 5.20
N PHE A 57 -0.23 1.63 4.44
CA PHE A 57 -0.68 2.94 4.85
C PHE A 57 -2.21 3.01 4.71
N PRO A 58 -2.91 3.69 5.62
CA PRO A 58 -4.37 3.83 5.52
C PRO A 58 -4.79 4.71 4.34
N ASP A 59 -3.96 5.68 3.95
CA ASP A 59 -4.28 6.65 2.91
C ASP A 59 -3.02 7.15 2.18
N GLY A 60 -3.22 7.71 0.97
CA GLY A 60 -2.16 8.29 0.15
C GLY A 60 -1.40 9.45 0.82
N PRO A 61 -2.09 10.41 1.48
CA PRO A 61 -1.44 11.47 2.25
C PRO A 61 -0.54 10.95 3.38
N SER A 62 -0.93 9.88 4.07
CA SER A 62 -0.10 9.22 5.09
C SER A 62 1.18 8.63 4.50
N ALA A 63 1.07 7.97 3.34
CA ALA A 63 2.24 7.47 2.62
C ALA A 63 3.17 8.62 2.18
N GLN A 64 2.61 9.72 1.67
CA GLN A 64 3.38 10.91 1.30
C GLN A 64 4.09 11.55 2.50
N ARG A 65 3.41 11.67 3.65
CA ARG A 65 4.02 12.16 4.90
C ARG A 65 5.15 11.27 5.39
N ALA A 66 5.07 9.97 5.12
CA ALA A 66 6.15 9.01 5.42
C ALA A 66 7.31 9.05 4.40
N GLY A 67 7.26 9.92 3.38
CA GLY A 67 8.31 10.07 2.37
C GLY A 67 8.15 9.14 1.16
N PHE A 68 7.00 8.49 0.99
CA PHE A 68 6.72 7.65 -0.17
C PHE A 68 6.09 8.47 -1.30
N ARG A 69 6.55 8.25 -2.54
CA ARG A 69 5.99 8.88 -3.74
C ARG A 69 4.91 8.00 -4.38
N ALA A 70 3.93 8.63 -5.02
CA ALA A 70 2.88 7.91 -5.73
C ALA A 70 3.46 7.09 -6.89
N CYS A 71 2.96 5.88 -7.08
CA CYS A 71 3.32 5.07 -8.23
C CYS A 71 2.80 5.71 -9.52
N LEU A 72 3.72 6.10 -10.40
CA LEU A 72 3.41 6.66 -11.72
C LEU A 72 2.69 5.67 -12.66
N ARG A 73 2.72 4.38 -12.33
CA ARG A 73 2.14 3.31 -13.16
C ARG A 73 0.70 2.98 -12.79
N CYS A 74 0.39 3.12 -11.51
CA CYS A 74 -0.93 2.84 -10.97
C CYS A 74 -1.76 4.11 -10.80
N ARG A 75 -1.15 5.28 -11.12
CA ARG A 75 -1.69 6.64 -11.07
C ARG A 75 -2.97 6.71 -10.25
N PRO A 76 -2.85 6.62 -8.92
CA PRO A 76 -3.99 6.90 -8.08
C PRO A 76 -4.25 8.40 -8.13
N GLU A 77 -4.86 8.87 -9.21
CA GLU A 77 -5.75 10.03 -9.12
C GLU A 77 -6.96 9.65 -8.25
#